data_AF-A0A950IPZ2-F1
#
_entry.id   AF-A0A950IPZ2-F1
#
_cell.length_a   1.000
_cell.length_b   1.000
_cell.length_c   1.000
_cell.angle_alpha   90.00
_cell.angle_beta   90.00
_cell.angle_gamma   90.00
#
_symmetry.space_group_name_H-M   'P 1'
#
loop_
_entity.id
_entity.type
_entity.pdbx_description
1 polymer ?
#
loop_
_entity_poly.entity_id
_entity_poly.type
_entity_poly.pdbx_seq_one_letter_code
_entity_poly.pdbx_strand_id
1 'polypeptide(L)'
;MEKRKDFRIGIPRLLNTYSYAPLFNAYFASLGIKAENIIYSDYTTPELYRAGASRGAIDPCYPSKIGIAHVYNLLATKHNKKPLNAVWFPMYDILHTPLVNLTGSNACPTVTATPEVVKAAFTKESDVFTENGIAYLDPILNLRDEKICADQMYKAWAPLLGLSREENDRAVATGFRALAECENEIRRQARETLDQLEREDRIGIVMLGRVYHHDPGLNHEIMEEFQKLGYPVFSQSTLPLDEDLLDRLFGDEVRAGLITHPLDISDVWKNRYSTSTNHKVWAAKFTARHPNLVALEVSSFKCGHDAPIYGVIEGVIENSGTPYFSFKDLDENKPSGSIRIRVETIDYFLRRYREDIIKRRKIEGDIEAQLAAFEQSLRAQAELRAQAPLGQTDDSSRLAMAGD
;
A
#
# COMPACT_ATOMS: atom_id res chain seq x y z
N MET A 1 23.05 7.97 -28.78
CA MET A 1 21.62 8.15 -28.43
C MET A 1 20.70 7.86 -29.62
N GLU A 2 21.03 8.27 -30.85
CA GLU A 2 20.17 8.08 -32.04
C GLU A 2 19.62 6.67 -32.30
N LYS A 3 20.41 5.62 -32.04
CA LYS A 3 19.95 4.23 -32.17
C LYS A 3 18.86 3.83 -31.16
N ARG A 4 18.74 4.55 -30.04
CA ARG A 4 17.77 4.25 -28.95
C ARG A 4 16.44 4.99 -29.14
N LYS A 5 16.39 6.01 -30.01
CA LYS A 5 15.18 6.82 -30.22
C LYS A 5 14.00 6.00 -30.73
N ASP A 6 14.29 4.95 -31.49
CA ASP A 6 13.29 4.06 -32.12
C ASP A 6 13.20 2.71 -31.40
N PHE A 7 13.96 2.52 -30.31
CA PHE A 7 13.96 1.29 -29.53
C PHE A 7 12.70 1.20 -28.66
N ARG A 8 11.93 0.11 -28.81
CA ARG A 8 10.62 -0.07 -28.18
C ARG A 8 10.64 -1.23 -27.19
N ILE A 9 10.16 -0.96 -25.99
CA ILE A 9 10.16 -1.89 -24.86
C ILE A 9 8.71 -2.20 -24.48
N GLY A 10 8.34 -3.47 -24.50
CA GLY A 10 7.10 -3.96 -23.92
C GLY A 10 7.27 -4.24 -22.43
N ILE A 11 6.38 -3.71 -21.59
CA ILE A 11 6.37 -3.97 -20.14
C ILE A 11 5.01 -4.58 -19.77
N PRO A 12 4.96 -5.81 -19.24
CA PRO A 12 3.72 -6.37 -18.74
C PRO A 12 3.20 -5.55 -17.54
N ARG A 13 1.97 -5.04 -17.65
CA ARG A 13 1.28 -4.24 -16.62
C ARG A 13 0.68 -5.15 -15.55
N LEU A 14 1.54 -5.83 -14.78
CA LEU A 14 1.13 -6.72 -13.68
C LEU A 14 2.12 -6.69 -12.52
N LEU A 15 1.72 -7.31 -11.40
CA LEU A 15 2.57 -7.53 -10.22
C LEU A 15 3.21 -6.22 -9.72
N ASN A 16 4.48 -6.24 -9.38
CA ASN A 16 5.21 -5.11 -8.82
C ASN A 16 5.51 -4.00 -9.83
N THR A 17 5.17 -4.17 -11.11
CA THR A 17 5.21 -3.07 -12.09
C THR A 17 4.32 -1.91 -11.64
N TYR A 18 3.22 -2.16 -10.93
CA TYR A 18 2.36 -1.11 -10.37
C TYR A 18 3.07 -0.24 -9.31
N SER A 19 4.15 -0.73 -8.69
CA SER A 19 4.97 0.07 -7.76
C SER A 19 6.21 0.64 -8.42
N TYR A 20 6.89 -0.13 -9.27
CA TYR A 20 8.20 0.24 -9.79
C TYR A 20 8.19 0.81 -11.22
N ALA A 21 7.00 1.00 -11.83
CA ALA A 21 6.88 1.70 -13.10
C ALA A 21 7.58 3.08 -13.11
N PRO A 22 7.48 3.94 -12.07
CA PRO A 22 8.20 5.22 -12.04
C PRO A 22 9.71 5.04 -12.19
N LEU A 23 10.30 4.04 -11.51
CA LEU A 23 11.72 3.72 -11.59
C LEU A 23 12.14 3.35 -13.00
N PHE A 24 11.44 2.38 -13.62
CA PHE A 24 11.82 1.90 -14.94
C PHE A 24 11.55 2.94 -16.03
N ASN A 25 10.45 3.70 -15.94
CA ASN A 25 10.15 4.77 -16.88
C ASN A 25 11.23 5.84 -16.88
N ALA A 26 11.65 6.30 -15.69
CA ALA A 26 12.71 7.28 -15.57
C ALA A 26 14.08 6.73 -15.99
N TYR A 27 14.38 5.47 -15.67
CA TYR A 27 15.58 4.78 -16.15
C TYR A 27 15.65 4.81 -17.68
N PHE A 28 14.63 4.31 -18.38
CA PHE A 28 14.61 4.27 -19.84
C PHE A 28 14.60 5.66 -20.48
N ALA A 29 13.82 6.59 -19.92
CA ALA A 29 13.78 7.98 -20.39
C ALA A 29 15.17 8.64 -20.30
N SER A 30 15.89 8.43 -19.18
CA SER A 30 17.24 8.98 -18.99
C SER A 30 18.28 8.41 -19.96
N LEU A 31 18.05 7.20 -20.49
CA LEU A 31 18.88 6.56 -21.52
C LEU A 31 18.54 7.02 -22.96
N GLY A 32 17.57 7.92 -23.11
CA GLY A 32 17.12 8.47 -24.39
C GLY A 32 16.02 7.67 -25.09
N ILE A 33 15.36 6.74 -24.39
CA ILE A 33 14.18 6.05 -24.91
C ILE A 33 12.96 6.95 -24.70
N LYS A 34 12.24 7.24 -25.78
CA LYS A 34 11.06 8.09 -25.72
C LYS A 34 9.91 7.44 -24.96
N ALA A 35 9.12 8.23 -24.25
CA ALA A 35 7.97 7.73 -23.49
C ALA A 35 6.99 6.93 -24.37
N GLU A 36 6.75 7.35 -25.62
CA GLU A 36 5.87 6.62 -26.55
C GLU A 36 6.40 5.23 -26.97
N ASN A 37 7.65 4.91 -26.63
CA ASN A 37 8.28 3.63 -26.92
C ASN A 37 8.37 2.70 -25.70
N ILE A 38 7.88 3.16 -24.54
CA ILE A 38 7.69 2.33 -23.35
C ILE A 38 6.23 1.88 -23.34
N ILE A 39 5.99 0.65 -23.80
CA ILE A 39 4.66 0.14 -24.11
C ILE A 39 4.21 -0.82 -23.04
N TYR A 40 3.18 -0.45 -22.29
CA TYR A 40 2.54 -1.36 -21.36
C TYR A 40 1.55 -2.28 -22.07
N SER A 41 1.38 -3.49 -21.55
CA SER A 41 0.18 -4.28 -21.86
C SER A 41 -1.08 -3.53 -21.39
N ASP A 42 -2.22 -3.89 -21.95
CA ASP A 42 -3.51 -3.38 -21.48
C ASP A 42 -3.81 -3.79 -20.03
N TYR A 43 -4.80 -3.12 -19.43
CA TYR A 43 -5.36 -3.53 -18.14
C TYR A 43 -5.96 -4.93 -18.22
N THR A 44 -6.01 -5.63 -17.09
CA THR A 44 -6.59 -6.96 -17.03
C THR A 44 -8.08 -6.88 -17.35
N THR A 45 -8.52 -7.67 -18.33
CA THR A 45 -9.94 -7.89 -18.62
C THR A 45 -10.21 -9.38 -18.81
N PRO A 46 -11.47 -9.84 -18.69
CA PRO A 46 -11.82 -11.22 -19.00
C PRO A 46 -11.41 -11.61 -20.43
N GLU A 47 -11.49 -10.69 -21.38
CA GLU A 47 -11.10 -10.89 -22.78
C GLU A 47 -9.58 -11.05 -22.91
N LEU A 48 -8.80 -10.20 -22.23
CA LEU A 48 -7.34 -10.33 -22.18
C LEU A 48 -6.93 -11.68 -21.59
N TYR A 49 -7.53 -12.08 -20.47
CA TYR A 49 -7.26 -13.36 -19.84
C TYR A 49 -7.59 -14.53 -20.77
N ARG A 50 -8.80 -14.58 -21.35
CA ARG A 50 -9.22 -15.65 -22.27
C ARG A 50 -8.29 -15.77 -23.48
N ALA A 51 -7.79 -14.64 -24.00
CA ALA A 51 -6.89 -14.63 -25.15
C ALA A 51 -5.53 -15.29 -24.85
N GLY A 52 -5.03 -15.20 -23.61
CA GLY A 52 -3.74 -15.78 -23.21
C GLY A 52 -3.81 -17.08 -22.41
N ALA A 53 -4.98 -17.45 -21.88
CA ALA A 53 -5.13 -18.56 -20.94
C ALA A 53 -4.74 -19.95 -21.50
N SER A 54 -4.73 -20.12 -22.82
CA SER A 54 -4.43 -21.41 -23.47
C SER A 54 -2.97 -21.85 -23.37
N ARG A 55 -2.05 -20.99 -22.92
CA ARG A 55 -0.61 -21.27 -22.85
C ARG A 55 -0.12 -21.72 -21.46
N GLY A 56 -1.00 -21.82 -20.47
CA GLY A 56 -0.64 -22.20 -19.10
C GLY A 56 -0.65 -23.72 -18.86
N ALA A 57 0.40 -24.26 -18.23
CA ALA A 57 0.48 -25.66 -17.79
C ALA A 57 0.30 -25.85 -16.27
N ILE A 58 0.39 -24.76 -15.49
CA ILE A 58 0.24 -24.73 -14.03
C ILE A 58 -0.80 -23.69 -13.64
N ASP A 59 -1.52 -23.91 -12.54
CA ASP A 59 -2.53 -23.00 -12.01
C ASP A 59 -2.06 -22.33 -10.70
N PRO A 60 -1.23 -21.26 -10.79
CA PRO A 60 -0.73 -20.50 -9.64
C PRO A 60 -1.81 -19.53 -9.13
N CYS A 61 -1.43 -18.60 -8.23
CA CYS A 61 -2.34 -17.54 -7.82
C CYS A 61 -2.78 -16.66 -9.00
N TYR A 62 -3.99 -16.10 -8.89
CA TYR A 62 -4.60 -15.33 -9.97
C TYR A 62 -3.70 -14.21 -10.56
N PRO A 63 -2.98 -13.40 -9.77
CA PRO A 63 -2.06 -12.37 -10.30
C PRO A 63 -0.87 -12.91 -11.08
N SER A 64 -0.40 -14.12 -10.74
CA SER A 64 0.69 -14.78 -11.46
C SER A 64 0.17 -15.41 -12.76
N LYS A 65 -0.99 -16.06 -12.72
CA LYS A 65 -1.57 -16.77 -13.88
C LYS A 65 -1.87 -15.81 -15.04
N ILE A 66 -2.29 -14.58 -14.75
CA ILE A 66 -2.55 -13.57 -15.79
C ILE A 66 -1.27 -13.08 -16.49
N GLY A 67 -0.08 -13.34 -15.94
CA GLY A 67 1.18 -12.90 -16.54
C GLY A 67 1.37 -13.40 -17.98
N ILE A 68 0.91 -14.62 -18.26
CA ILE A 68 0.90 -15.19 -19.62
C ILE A 68 0.02 -14.33 -20.54
N ALA A 69 -1.14 -13.90 -20.07
CA ALA A 69 -2.08 -13.10 -20.85
C ALA A 69 -1.56 -11.68 -21.14
N HIS A 70 -0.83 -11.07 -20.21
CA HIS A 70 -0.20 -9.77 -20.46
C HIS A 70 0.93 -9.85 -21.47
N VAL A 71 1.79 -10.88 -21.40
CA VAL A 71 2.83 -11.09 -22.41
C VAL A 71 2.21 -11.45 -23.76
N TYR A 72 1.16 -12.27 -23.78
CA TYR A 72 0.38 -12.52 -25.00
C TYR A 72 -0.17 -11.21 -25.59
N ASN A 73 -0.74 -10.32 -24.77
CA ASN A 73 -1.22 -9.01 -25.23
C ASN A 73 -0.09 -8.17 -25.85
N LEU A 74 1.09 -8.13 -25.25
CA LEU A 74 2.26 -7.45 -25.82
C LEU A 74 2.61 -8.00 -27.20
N LEU A 75 2.65 -9.32 -27.36
CA LEU A 75 3.02 -9.97 -28.63
C LEU A 75 1.90 -9.84 -29.68
N ALA A 76 0.72 -10.36 -29.37
CA ALA A 76 -0.38 -10.48 -30.32
C ALA A 76 -1.04 -9.13 -30.66
N THR A 77 -0.96 -8.14 -29.77
CA THR A 77 -1.61 -6.84 -29.95
C THR A 77 -0.60 -5.70 -30.16
N LYS A 78 0.39 -5.56 -29.28
CA LYS A 78 1.29 -4.39 -29.34
C LYS A 78 2.37 -4.54 -30.42
N HIS A 79 3.06 -5.68 -30.43
CA HIS A 79 4.13 -5.99 -31.39
C HIS A 79 3.58 -6.08 -32.83
N ASN A 80 2.43 -6.74 -33.03
CA ASN A 80 1.80 -6.82 -34.34
C ASN A 80 1.38 -5.46 -34.93
N LYS A 81 1.03 -4.48 -34.10
CA LYS A 81 0.70 -3.11 -34.55
C LYS A 81 1.94 -2.31 -34.89
N LYS A 82 2.98 -2.40 -34.05
CA LYS A 82 4.28 -1.79 -34.26
C LYS A 82 5.31 -2.68 -33.58
N PRO A 83 6.43 -3.05 -34.22
CA PRO A 83 7.38 -4.00 -33.64
C PRO A 83 8.00 -3.52 -32.33
N LEU A 84 8.04 -4.41 -31.34
CA LEU A 84 8.79 -4.26 -30.09
C LEU A 84 10.21 -4.83 -30.28
N ASN A 85 11.21 -4.23 -29.64
CA ASN A 85 12.59 -4.73 -29.65
C ASN A 85 12.89 -5.60 -28.43
N ALA A 86 12.26 -5.31 -27.29
CA ALA A 86 12.43 -6.07 -26.08
C ALA A 86 11.13 -6.18 -25.28
N VAL A 87 10.99 -7.23 -24.49
CA VAL A 87 10.02 -7.34 -23.40
C VAL A 87 10.79 -7.30 -22.09
N TRP A 88 10.49 -6.30 -21.26
CA TRP A 88 11.06 -6.13 -19.92
C TRP A 88 10.06 -6.66 -18.89
N PHE A 89 10.39 -7.80 -18.30
CA PHE A 89 9.60 -8.41 -17.24
C PHE A 89 10.54 -8.94 -16.14
N PRO A 90 11.06 -8.07 -15.26
CA PRO A 90 12.07 -8.47 -14.28
C PRO A 90 11.48 -9.34 -13.16
N MET A 91 12.32 -10.20 -12.60
CA MET A 91 12.04 -10.99 -11.41
C MET A 91 12.33 -10.15 -10.17
N TYR A 92 11.30 -9.79 -9.41
CA TYR A 92 11.47 -9.03 -8.17
C TYR A 92 11.82 -9.96 -7.02
N ASP A 93 13.01 -9.84 -6.42
CA ASP A 93 13.41 -10.65 -5.27
C ASP A 93 13.39 -9.83 -3.98
N ILE A 94 14.21 -8.80 -3.88
CA ILE A 94 14.28 -7.94 -2.69
C ILE A 94 13.64 -6.60 -3.01
N LEU A 95 12.67 -6.20 -2.19
CA LEU A 95 11.88 -4.98 -2.37
C LEU A 95 12.33 -3.88 -1.42
N HIS A 96 12.11 -2.64 -1.83
CA HIS A 96 12.22 -1.47 -0.98
C HIS A 96 11.05 -1.41 0.02
N THR A 97 11.31 -0.99 1.25
CA THR A 97 10.30 -0.80 2.29
C THR A 97 10.80 0.18 3.36
N PRO A 98 9.94 1.08 3.88
CA PRO A 98 10.27 1.96 5.00
C PRO A 98 10.09 1.27 6.36
N LEU A 99 9.52 0.05 6.41
CA LEU A 99 9.27 -0.65 7.67
C LEU A 99 10.57 -1.10 8.33
N VAL A 100 10.57 -1.07 9.67
CA VAL A 100 11.78 -1.32 10.48
C VAL A 100 11.70 -2.65 11.23
N ASN A 101 12.84 -3.08 11.77
CA ASN A 101 13.01 -4.32 12.55
C ASN A 101 12.66 -5.62 11.79
N LEU A 102 12.52 -5.58 10.47
CA LEU A 102 12.16 -6.73 9.65
C LEU A 102 13.25 -7.81 9.62
N THR A 103 12.85 -9.07 9.42
CA THR A 103 13.80 -10.18 9.18
C THR A 103 14.20 -10.31 7.72
N GLY A 104 13.42 -9.71 6.81
CA GLY A 104 13.69 -9.69 5.37
C GLY A 104 12.72 -8.74 4.65
N SER A 105 13.01 -8.46 3.38
CA SER A 105 12.16 -7.62 2.53
C SER A 105 11.90 -8.26 1.16
N ASN A 106 11.80 -9.59 1.14
CA ASN A 106 11.61 -10.34 -0.09
C ASN A 106 10.20 -10.16 -0.64
N ALA A 107 10.08 -10.26 -1.96
CA ALA A 107 8.82 -10.44 -2.66
C ALA A 107 8.26 -11.85 -2.41
N CYS A 108 7.03 -12.08 -2.87
CA CYS A 108 6.47 -13.43 -2.91
C CYS A 108 7.28 -14.28 -3.92
N PRO A 109 7.73 -15.51 -3.60
CA PRO A 109 8.46 -16.36 -4.53
C PRO A 109 7.71 -16.62 -5.84
N THR A 110 6.36 -16.68 -5.81
CA THR A 110 5.54 -16.79 -7.02
C THR A 110 5.69 -15.55 -7.91
N VAL A 111 5.73 -14.35 -7.31
CA VAL A 111 5.99 -13.11 -8.06
C VAL A 111 7.38 -13.13 -8.66
N THR A 112 8.40 -13.52 -7.87
CA THR A 112 9.78 -13.61 -8.32
C THR A 112 9.93 -14.56 -9.51
N ALA A 113 9.28 -15.72 -9.47
CA ALA A 113 9.40 -16.74 -10.52
C ALA A 113 8.46 -16.53 -11.72
N THR A 114 7.45 -15.65 -11.62
CA THR A 114 6.44 -15.48 -12.69
C THR A 114 7.06 -15.14 -14.05
N PRO A 115 8.06 -14.23 -14.17
CA PRO A 115 8.66 -13.93 -15.46
C PRO A 115 9.26 -15.13 -16.19
N GLU A 116 9.97 -16.00 -15.47
CA GLU A 116 10.59 -17.21 -16.04
C GLU A 116 9.52 -18.27 -16.39
N VAL A 117 8.49 -18.43 -15.56
CA VAL A 117 7.34 -19.31 -15.87
C VAL A 117 6.63 -18.84 -17.13
N VAL A 118 6.41 -17.53 -17.26
CA VAL A 118 5.76 -16.94 -18.44
C VAL A 118 6.64 -17.12 -19.67
N LYS A 119 7.94 -16.85 -19.57
CA LYS A 119 8.90 -17.09 -20.66
C LYS A 119 8.84 -18.53 -21.16
N ALA A 120 8.86 -19.50 -20.25
CA ALA A 120 8.75 -20.92 -20.59
C ALA A 120 7.46 -21.24 -21.37
N ALA A 121 6.33 -20.60 -21.05
CA ALA A 121 5.06 -20.77 -21.79
C ALA A 121 5.13 -20.26 -23.25
N PHE A 122 6.08 -19.38 -23.57
CA PHE A 122 6.32 -18.84 -24.91
C PHE A 122 7.57 -19.40 -25.60
N THR A 123 8.31 -20.31 -24.95
CA THR A 123 9.51 -20.95 -25.50
C THR A 123 9.45 -22.48 -25.53
N LYS A 124 8.46 -23.10 -24.87
CA LYS A 124 8.35 -24.56 -24.76
C LYS A 124 8.20 -25.26 -26.11
N GLU A 125 7.27 -24.80 -26.95
CA GLU A 125 6.97 -25.44 -28.24
C GLU A 125 7.77 -24.80 -29.40
N SER A 126 7.91 -23.47 -29.36
CA SER A 126 8.77 -22.69 -30.24
C SER A 126 9.20 -21.42 -29.50
N ASP A 127 10.35 -20.84 -29.85
CA ASP A 127 10.81 -19.59 -29.23
C ASP A 127 10.17 -18.39 -29.93
N VAL A 128 8.97 -18.05 -29.46
CA VAL A 128 8.18 -16.95 -30.02
C VAL A 128 8.92 -15.61 -29.93
N PHE A 129 9.78 -15.41 -28.94
CA PHE A 129 10.52 -14.15 -28.81
C PHE A 129 11.59 -14.02 -29.89
N THR A 130 12.40 -15.07 -30.07
CA THR A 130 13.43 -15.10 -31.11
C THR A 130 12.83 -15.01 -32.52
N GLU A 131 11.73 -15.72 -32.78
CA GLU A 131 11.00 -15.69 -34.06
C GLU A 131 10.49 -14.27 -34.41
N ASN A 132 10.12 -13.49 -33.41
CA ASN A 132 9.64 -12.10 -33.58
C ASN A 132 10.76 -11.05 -33.43
N GLY A 133 12.03 -11.47 -33.27
CA GLY A 133 13.16 -10.56 -33.08
C GLY A 133 13.07 -9.73 -31.79
N ILE A 134 12.46 -10.29 -30.74
CA ILE A 134 12.25 -9.64 -29.44
C ILE A 134 13.24 -10.22 -28.43
N ALA A 135 13.98 -9.36 -27.72
CA ALA A 135 14.74 -9.77 -26.56
C ALA A 135 13.83 -9.86 -25.32
N TYR A 136 13.65 -11.04 -24.74
CA TYR A 136 12.95 -11.19 -23.46
C TYR A 136 13.93 -11.03 -22.30
N LEU A 137 13.71 -10.02 -21.45
CA LEU A 137 14.58 -9.66 -20.35
C LEU A 137 13.86 -9.81 -19.02
N ASP A 138 14.37 -10.74 -18.21
CA ASP A 138 13.84 -11.09 -16.90
C ASP A 138 14.94 -11.22 -15.84
N PRO A 139 15.82 -10.22 -15.66
CA PRO A 139 16.82 -10.30 -14.61
C PRO A 139 16.16 -10.32 -13.23
N ILE A 140 16.82 -10.99 -12.28
CA ILE A 140 16.50 -10.86 -10.87
C ILE A 140 16.96 -9.49 -10.36
N LEU A 141 16.09 -8.81 -9.60
CA LEU A 141 16.35 -7.48 -9.08
C LEU A 141 16.33 -7.45 -7.54
N ASN A 142 17.37 -6.82 -6.99
CA ASN A 142 17.41 -6.36 -5.62
C ASN A 142 17.20 -4.84 -5.61
N LEU A 143 16.01 -4.40 -5.22
CA LEU A 143 15.62 -2.98 -5.19
C LEU A 143 15.93 -2.30 -3.84
N ARG A 144 16.53 -3.03 -2.89
CA ARG A 144 16.97 -2.48 -1.62
C ARG A 144 18.43 -1.99 -1.70
N ASP A 145 19.27 -2.69 -2.45
CA ASP A 145 20.67 -2.31 -2.69
C ASP A 145 20.82 -1.74 -4.10
N GLU A 146 20.91 -0.42 -4.20
CA GLU A 146 21.02 0.28 -5.49
C GLU A 146 22.26 -0.14 -6.30
N LYS A 147 23.36 -0.54 -5.66
CA LYS A 147 24.58 -0.97 -6.37
C LYS A 147 24.40 -2.34 -6.99
N ILE A 148 23.79 -3.26 -6.26
CA ILE A 148 23.43 -4.59 -6.79
C ILE A 148 22.40 -4.42 -7.91
N CYS A 149 21.39 -3.59 -7.71
CA CYS A 149 20.42 -3.24 -8.74
C CYS A 149 21.11 -2.71 -10.00
N ALA A 150 22.07 -1.79 -9.84
CA ALA A 150 22.78 -1.19 -10.96
C ALA A 150 23.57 -2.21 -11.78
N ASP A 151 24.28 -3.14 -11.14
CA ASP A 151 24.98 -4.23 -11.82
C ASP A 151 24.00 -5.16 -12.56
N GLN A 152 22.86 -5.50 -11.94
CA GLN A 152 21.81 -6.33 -12.55
C GLN A 152 21.20 -5.65 -13.79
N MET A 153 20.89 -4.35 -13.69
CA MET A 153 20.38 -3.53 -14.79
C MET A 153 21.42 -3.39 -15.90
N TYR A 154 22.69 -3.17 -15.56
CA TYR A 154 23.78 -3.08 -16.53
C TYR A 154 23.92 -4.38 -17.32
N LYS A 155 23.94 -5.53 -16.65
CA LYS A 155 24.03 -6.85 -17.30
C LYS A 155 22.87 -7.11 -18.25
N ALA A 156 21.66 -6.70 -17.90
CA ALA A 156 20.47 -6.87 -18.73
C ALA A 156 20.47 -5.94 -19.96
N TRP A 157 20.83 -4.67 -19.78
CA TRP A 157 20.59 -3.64 -20.81
C TRP A 157 21.82 -3.23 -21.61
N ALA A 158 23.03 -3.38 -21.08
CA ALA A 158 24.25 -2.99 -21.79
C ALA A 158 24.43 -3.71 -23.15
N PRO A 159 24.14 -5.02 -23.29
CA PRO A 159 24.27 -5.71 -24.59
C PRO A 159 23.31 -5.17 -25.66
N LEU A 160 22.13 -4.69 -25.27
CA LEU A 160 21.08 -4.22 -26.18
C LEU A 160 21.18 -2.73 -26.51
N LEU A 161 21.55 -1.93 -25.52
CA LEU A 161 21.55 -0.47 -25.63
C LEU A 161 22.97 0.13 -25.78
N GLY A 162 24.01 -0.68 -25.65
CA GLY A 162 25.41 -0.25 -25.71
C GLY A 162 25.74 0.74 -24.59
N LEU A 163 25.39 0.40 -23.35
CA LEU A 163 25.58 1.27 -22.18
C LEU A 163 27.02 1.18 -21.65
N SER A 164 27.57 2.30 -21.19
CA SER A 164 28.71 2.28 -20.26
C SER A 164 28.23 2.06 -18.83
N ARG A 165 29.13 1.69 -17.91
CA ARG A 165 28.77 1.51 -16.49
C ARG A 165 28.29 2.84 -15.90
N GLU A 166 29.03 3.91 -16.19
CA GLU A 166 28.73 5.24 -15.70
C GLU A 166 27.38 5.76 -16.24
N GLU A 167 27.04 5.44 -17.49
CA GLU A 167 25.74 5.77 -18.07
C GLU A 167 24.60 5.01 -17.38
N ASN A 168 24.76 3.71 -17.15
CA ASN A 168 23.79 2.89 -16.42
C ASN A 168 23.59 3.37 -14.99
N ASP A 169 24.67 3.63 -14.25
CA ASP A 169 24.60 4.01 -12.84
C ASP A 169 23.86 5.35 -12.66
N ARG A 170 24.11 6.31 -13.56
CA ARG A 170 23.34 7.56 -13.59
C ARG A 170 21.86 7.33 -13.89
N ALA A 171 21.54 6.42 -14.80
CA ALA A 171 20.17 6.08 -15.16
C ALA A 171 19.43 5.39 -14.00
N VAL A 172 20.10 4.47 -13.30
CA VAL A 172 19.55 3.77 -12.13
C VAL A 172 19.28 4.75 -10.99
N ALA A 173 20.24 5.62 -10.68
CA ALA A 173 20.05 6.67 -9.68
C ALA A 173 18.89 7.61 -10.05
N THR A 174 18.71 7.91 -11.33
CA THR A 174 17.57 8.71 -11.82
C THR A 174 16.25 7.96 -11.63
N GLY A 175 16.23 6.65 -11.87
CA GLY A 175 15.08 5.79 -11.60
C GLY A 175 14.68 5.79 -10.12
N PHE A 176 15.63 5.59 -9.20
CA PHE A 176 15.35 5.58 -7.76
C PHE A 176 14.86 6.93 -7.25
N ARG A 177 15.41 8.05 -7.74
CA ARG A 177 14.89 9.39 -7.43
C ARG A 177 13.45 9.56 -7.88
N ALA A 178 13.13 9.18 -9.13
CA ALA A 178 11.77 9.29 -9.65
C ALA A 178 10.76 8.40 -8.90
N LEU A 179 11.20 7.22 -8.43
CA LEU A 179 10.39 6.37 -7.55
C LEU A 179 10.09 7.08 -6.23
N ALA A 180 11.12 7.59 -5.56
CA ALA A 180 10.96 8.29 -4.28
C ALA A 180 10.07 9.53 -4.41
N GLU A 181 10.27 10.33 -5.46
CA GLU A 181 9.44 11.51 -5.77
C GLU A 181 7.98 11.12 -6.01
N CYS A 182 7.73 10.07 -6.80
CA CYS A 182 6.38 9.58 -7.07
C CYS A 182 5.68 9.08 -5.81
N GLU A 183 6.37 8.28 -4.98
CA GLU A 183 5.79 7.80 -3.73
C GLU A 183 5.53 8.93 -2.73
N ASN A 184 6.44 9.90 -2.62
CA ASN A 184 6.27 11.05 -1.74
C ASN A 184 5.11 11.93 -2.17
N GLU A 185 4.92 12.14 -3.47
CA GLU A 185 3.77 12.88 -4.00
C GLU A 185 2.45 12.17 -3.69
N ILE A 186 2.38 10.84 -3.87
CA ILE A 186 1.19 10.07 -3.51
C ILE A 186 0.94 10.13 -1.99
N ARG A 187 1.97 10.03 -1.15
CA ARG A 187 1.85 10.16 0.31
C ARG A 187 1.37 11.55 0.72
N ARG A 188 1.86 12.61 0.06
CA ARG A 188 1.40 13.99 0.28
C ARG A 188 -0.09 14.14 -0.03
N GLN A 189 -0.53 13.64 -1.18
CA GLN A 189 -1.95 13.63 -1.54
C GLN A 189 -2.79 12.80 -0.57
N ALA A 190 -2.27 11.66 -0.10
CA ALA A 190 -2.92 10.85 0.92
C ALA A 190 -3.06 11.62 2.24
N ARG A 191 -2.02 12.35 2.67
CA ARG A 191 -2.07 13.17 3.88
C ARG A 191 -3.12 14.28 3.76
N GLU A 192 -3.12 15.02 2.67
CA GLU A 192 -4.10 16.08 2.41
C GLU A 192 -5.54 15.55 2.41
N THR A 193 -5.74 14.37 1.82
CA THR A 193 -7.04 13.70 1.80
C THR A 193 -7.46 13.26 3.21
N LEU A 194 -6.54 12.74 4.03
CA LEU A 194 -6.84 12.38 5.41
C LEU A 194 -7.22 13.60 6.25
N ASP A 195 -6.46 14.69 6.16
CA ASP A 195 -6.77 15.93 6.87
C ASP A 195 -8.13 16.50 6.43
N GLN A 196 -8.52 16.32 5.16
CA GLN A 196 -9.86 16.67 4.69
C GLN A 196 -10.94 15.77 5.29
N LEU A 197 -10.72 14.45 5.33
CA LEU A 197 -11.67 13.50 5.90
C LEU A 197 -11.94 13.77 7.39
N GLU A 198 -10.90 14.13 8.14
CA GLU A 198 -11.01 14.49 9.55
C GLU A 198 -11.86 15.76 9.75
N ARG A 199 -11.60 16.82 8.96
CA ARG A 199 -12.33 18.10 9.03
C ARG A 199 -13.79 17.99 8.60
N GLU A 200 -14.10 17.10 7.66
CA GLU A 200 -15.45 16.95 7.08
C GLU A 200 -16.27 15.83 7.74
N ASP A 201 -15.74 15.19 8.78
CA ASP A 201 -16.33 13.99 9.40
C ASP A 201 -16.72 12.93 8.37
N ARG A 202 -15.83 12.70 7.41
CA ARG A 202 -15.99 11.69 6.35
C ARG A 202 -15.08 10.51 6.61
N ILE A 203 -15.37 9.40 5.95
CA ILE A 203 -14.58 8.18 6.07
C ILE A 203 -13.89 7.86 4.75
N GLY A 204 -12.68 7.32 4.87
CA GLY A 204 -11.88 6.79 3.77
C GLY A 204 -11.70 5.28 3.90
N ILE A 205 -11.45 4.62 2.79
CA ILE A 205 -11.21 3.18 2.75
C ILE A 205 -9.73 2.94 2.52
N VAL A 206 -9.10 2.13 3.36
CA VAL A 206 -7.74 1.61 3.09
C VAL A 206 -7.89 0.27 2.40
N MET A 207 -7.43 0.19 1.14
CA MET A 207 -7.34 -1.06 0.42
C MET A 207 -6.18 -1.87 0.99
N LEU A 208 -6.50 -2.82 1.88
CA LEU A 208 -5.53 -3.82 2.34
C LEU A 208 -5.40 -4.89 1.25
N GLY A 209 -4.61 -4.57 0.23
CA GLY A 209 -4.37 -5.43 -0.93
C GLY A 209 -2.95 -5.25 -1.44
N ARG A 210 -2.41 -6.30 -2.05
CA ARG A 210 -1.09 -6.22 -2.71
C ARG A 210 -1.10 -5.19 -3.85
N VAL A 211 0.07 -4.67 -4.20
CA VAL A 211 0.27 -3.59 -5.17
C VAL A 211 -0.33 -3.87 -6.56
N TYR A 212 -0.46 -5.14 -6.94
CA TYR A 212 -1.08 -5.52 -8.20
C TYR A 212 -2.62 -5.39 -8.21
N HIS A 213 -3.28 -5.23 -7.06
CA HIS A 213 -4.71 -4.93 -6.99
C HIS A 213 -5.02 -3.47 -7.38
N HIS A 214 -4.02 -2.69 -7.78
CA HIS A 214 -4.23 -1.45 -8.54
C HIS A 214 -4.62 -1.71 -10.00
N ASP A 215 -4.57 -2.98 -10.47
CA ASP A 215 -5.23 -3.37 -11.71
C ASP A 215 -6.76 -3.50 -11.50
N PRO A 216 -7.59 -2.74 -12.24
CA PRO A 216 -9.05 -2.84 -12.14
C PRO A 216 -9.59 -4.23 -12.47
N GLY A 217 -8.88 -5.03 -13.27
CA GLY A 217 -9.26 -6.42 -13.52
C GLY A 217 -8.99 -7.33 -12.32
N LEU A 218 -7.87 -7.12 -11.61
CA LEU A 218 -7.49 -7.95 -10.44
C LEU A 218 -8.27 -7.61 -9.18
N ASN A 219 -8.71 -6.36 -9.02
CA ASN A 219 -9.58 -5.95 -7.91
C ASN A 219 -11.07 -5.99 -8.28
N HIS A 220 -11.41 -6.39 -9.51
CA HIS A 220 -12.77 -6.45 -10.06
C HIS A 220 -13.56 -5.14 -10.04
N GLU A 221 -12.87 -4.00 -10.16
CA GLU A 221 -13.42 -2.65 -10.09
C GLU A 221 -14.07 -2.33 -8.73
N ILE A 222 -13.78 -3.11 -7.69
CA ILE A 222 -14.42 -2.95 -6.37
C ILE A 222 -14.08 -1.57 -5.78
N MET A 223 -12.83 -1.12 -5.93
CA MET A 223 -12.40 0.18 -5.41
C MET A 223 -13.09 1.33 -6.13
N GLU A 224 -13.26 1.20 -7.45
CA GLU A 224 -13.91 2.16 -8.32
C GLU A 224 -15.40 2.32 -7.97
N GLU A 225 -16.09 1.23 -7.59
CA GLU A 225 -17.46 1.32 -7.09
C GLU A 225 -17.55 2.12 -5.78
N PHE A 226 -16.61 1.94 -4.84
CA PHE A 226 -16.57 2.76 -3.62
C PHE A 226 -16.21 4.22 -3.90
N GLN A 227 -15.32 4.49 -4.87
CA GLN A 227 -15.02 5.86 -5.30
C GLN A 227 -16.25 6.56 -5.88
N LYS A 228 -17.08 5.86 -6.68
CA LYS A 228 -18.35 6.40 -7.20
C LYS A 228 -19.34 6.76 -6.09
N LEU A 229 -19.29 6.04 -4.97
CA LEU A 229 -20.10 6.33 -3.78
C LEU A 229 -19.53 7.46 -2.90
N GLY A 230 -18.37 8.01 -3.27
CA GLY A 230 -17.77 9.18 -2.61
C GLY A 230 -16.77 8.85 -1.50
N TYR A 231 -16.28 7.61 -1.44
CA TYR A 231 -15.22 7.19 -0.51
C TYR A 231 -13.83 7.36 -1.17
N PRO A 232 -12.93 8.19 -0.62
CA PRO A 232 -11.53 8.14 -1.00
C PRO A 232 -10.92 6.78 -0.65
N VAL A 233 -10.09 6.24 -1.54
CA VAL A 233 -9.44 4.94 -1.37
C VAL A 233 -7.92 5.14 -1.28
N PHE A 234 -7.32 4.62 -0.21
CA PHE A 234 -5.89 4.68 0.06
C PHE A 234 -5.22 3.34 -0.27
N SER A 235 -4.04 3.40 -0.90
CA SER A 235 -3.19 2.22 -1.06
C SER A 235 -2.44 1.92 0.24
N GLN A 236 -2.39 0.65 0.64
CA GLN A 236 -1.57 0.21 1.78
C GLN A 236 -0.08 0.59 1.67
N SER A 237 0.45 0.77 0.45
CA SER A 237 1.89 1.00 0.21
C SER A 237 2.30 2.47 0.29
N THR A 238 1.34 3.38 0.24
CA THR A 238 1.57 4.83 0.21
C THR A 238 0.69 5.56 1.21
N LEU A 239 0.35 4.90 2.33
CA LEU A 239 -0.15 5.61 3.51
C LEU A 239 0.91 6.62 3.97
N PRO A 240 0.50 7.77 4.53
CA PRO A 240 1.46 8.79 4.93
C PRO A 240 2.36 8.32 6.07
N LEU A 241 3.56 8.90 6.10
CA LEU A 241 4.62 8.57 7.05
C LEU A 241 5.08 9.82 7.83
N ASP A 242 4.28 10.88 7.80
CA ASP A 242 4.57 12.13 8.49
C ASP A 242 4.72 11.90 10.00
N GLU A 243 5.75 12.49 10.59
CA GLU A 243 6.12 12.24 11.99
C GLU A 243 5.02 12.61 12.98
N ASP A 244 4.31 13.72 12.75
CA ASP A 244 3.21 14.18 13.59
C ASP A 244 2.02 13.21 13.55
N LEU A 245 1.71 12.67 12.37
CA LEU A 245 0.64 11.69 12.20
C LEU A 245 1.02 10.36 12.84
N LEU A 246 2.25 9.89 12.64
CA LEU A 246 2.73 8.66 13.24
C LEU A 246 2.80 8.76 14.77
N ASP A 247 3.23 9.89 15.32
CA ASP A 247 3.20 10.12 16.77
C ASP A 247 1.78 10.14 17.33
N ARG A 248 0.83 10.79 16.64
CA ARG A 248 -0.58 10.78 17.04
C ARG A 248 -1.19 9.38 17.05
N LEU A 249 -0.86 8.55 16.05
CA LEU A 249 -1.45 7.21 15.92
C LEU A 249 -0.76 6.17 16.80
N PHE A 250 0.56 6.22 16.95
CA PHE A 250 1.37 5.16 17.56
C PHE A 250 2.17 5.61 18.79
N GLY A 251 2.32 6.93 19.02
CA GLY A 251 3.29 7.49 19.95
C GLY A 251 3.08 7.06 21.40
N ASP A 252 1.84 6.91 21.85
CA ASP A 252 1.54 6.45 23.21
C ASP A 252 2.02 5.03 23.45
N GLU A 253 1.81 4.13 22.49
CA GLU A 253 2.27 2.74 22.57
C GLU A 253 3.81 2.65 22.48
N VAL A 254 4.44 3.53 21.70
CA VAL A 254 5.90 3.65 21.61
C VAL A 254 6.47 4.13 22.95
N ARG A 255 5.92 5.20 23.53
CA ARG A 255 6.34 5.75 24.83
C ARG A 255 6.12 4.77 25.98
N ALA A 256 5.04 3.99 25.94
CA ALA A 256 4.75 2.93 26.90
C ALA A 256 5.61 1.67 26.72
N GLY A 257 6.40 1.59 25.63
CA GLY A 257 7.25 0.44 25.33
C GLY A 257 6.49 -0.81 24.85
N LEU A 258 5.23 -0.65 24.44
CA LEU A 258 4.41 -1.75 23.90
C LEU A 258 4.85 -2.13 22.47
N ILE A 259 5.26 -1.13 21.70
CA ILE A 259 5.88 -1.29 20.38
C ILE A 259 7.17 -0.50 20.32
N THR A 260 8.13 -0.91 19.49
CA THR A 260 9.45 -0.27 19.44
C THR A 260 9.51 0.97 18.55
N HIS A 261 8.65 1.04 17.52
CA HIS A 261 8.62 2.10 16.53
C HIS A 261 7.27 2.09 15.78
N PRO A 262 6.74 3.23 15.30
CA PRO A 262 5.48 3.28 14.52
C PRO A 262 5.46 2.41 13.26
N LEU A 263 6.65 2.17 12.69
CA LEU A 263 6.84 1.34 11.50
C LEU A 263 7.26 -0.11 11.80
N ASP A 264 7.19 -0.53 13.08
CA ASP A 264 7.40 -1.92 13.48
C ASP A 264 6.07 -2.67 13.59
N ILE A 265 6.12 -3.96 13.24
CA ILE A 265 5.01 -4.91 13.29
C ILE A 265 5.34 -6.18 14.09
N SER A 266 6.48 -6.19 14.81
CA SER A 266 6.95 -7.33 15.63
C SER A 266 5.94 -7.80 16.68
N ASP A 267 5.12 -6.88 17.17
CA ASP A 267 4.08 -7.07 18.17
C ASP A 267 2.94 -7.97 17.67
N VAL A 268 2.60 -7.88 16.38
CA VAL A 268 1.46 -8.62 15.79
C VAL A 268 1.89 -9.70 14.80
N TRP A 269 3.09 -9.62 14.22
CA TRP A 269 3.55 -10.56 13.20
C TRP A 269 5.03 -10.91 13.39
N LYS A 270 5.31 -12.19 13.63
CA LYS A 270 6.69 -12.68 13.86
C LYS A 270 7.44 -12.92 12.54
N ASN A 271 6.73 -13.36 11.50
CA ASN A 271 7.29 -13.81 10.22
C ASN A 271 7.54 -12.67 9.22
N ARG A 272 8.36 -11.70 9.62
CA ARG A 272 8.51 -10.38 8.96
C ARG A 272 9.48 -10.36 7.77
N TYR A 273 9.44 -11.40 6.92
CA TYR A 273 10.37 -11.56 5.79
C TYR A 273 9.79 -11.12 4.43
N SER A 274 8.46 -11.06 4.28
CA SER A 274 7.80 -10.73 3.01
C SER A 274 7.27 -9.30 3.01
N THR A 275 7.81 -8.44 2.15
CA THR A 275 7.47 -7.01 2.10
C THR A 275 5.98 -6.75 1.89
N SER A 276 5.34 -7.46 0.96
CA SER A 276 3.92 -7.25 0.69
C SER A 276 3.03 -7.63 1.88
N THR A 277 3.38 -8.70 2.61
CA THR A 277 2.70 -9.09 3.84
C THR A 277 2.95 -8.08 4.95
N ASN A 278 4.21 -7.66 5.13
CA ASN A 278 4.60 -6.69 6.15
C ASN A 278 3.84 -5.35 5.95
N HIS A 279 3.76 -4.84 4.72
CA HIS A 279 2.97 -3.65 4.41
C HIS A 279 1.47 -3.83 4.70
N LYS A 280 0.89 -5.00 4.38
CA LYS A 280 -0.53 -5.26 4.66
C LYS A 280 -0.82 -5.24 6.16
N VAL A 281 0.04 -5.88 6.96
CA VAL A 281 -0.04 -5.89 8.43
C VAL A 281 0.14 -4.48 9.01
N TRP A 282 1.14 -3.74 8.56
CA TRP A 282 1.37 -2.37 9.02
C TRP A 282 0.21 -1.44 8.65
N ALA A 283 -0.31 -1.53 7.42
CA ALA A 283 -1.46 -0.75 6.99
C ALA A 283 -2.72 -1.08 7.80
N ALA A 284 -2.91 -2.34 8.22
CA ALA A 284 -3.98 -2.69 9.14
C ALA A 284 -3.79 -2.02 10.51
N LYS A 285 -2.56 -2.01 11.07
CA LYS A 285 -2.26 -1.29 12.31
C LYS A 285 -2.54 0.21 12.19
N PHE A 286 -2.15 0.82 11.08
CA PHE A 286 -2.39 2.24 10.79
C PHE A 286 -3.90 2.52 10.71
N THR A 287 -4.63 1.70 9.94
CA THR A 287 -6.08 1.84 9.74
C THR A 287 -6.85 1.69 11.06
N ALA A 288 -6.49 0.70 11.88
CA ALA A 288 -7.09 0.47 13.19
C ALA A 288 -6.93 1.64 14.17
N ARG A 289 -5.92 2.50 13.98
CA ARG A 289 -5.64 3.64 14.85
C ARG A 289 -6.26 4.94 14.37
N HIS A 290 -6.68 5.01 13.11
CA HIS A 290 -7.14 6.26 12.51
C HIS A 290 -8.67 6.35 12.54
N PRO A 291 -9.27 7.39 13.16
CA PRO A 291 -10.70 7.45 13.43
C PRO A 291 -11.59 7.58 12.18
N ASN A 292 -11.02 8.03 11.06
CA ASN A 292 -11.72 8.22 9.78
C ASN A 292 -11.41 7.15 8.73
N LEU A 293 -10.68 6.09 9.08
CA LEU A 293 -10.31 5.05 8.11
C LEU A 293 -11.01 3.72 8.40
N VAL A 294 -11.40 3.04 7.33
CA VAL A 294 -11.99 1.70 7.39
C VAL A 294 -11.19 0.75 6.51
N ALA A 295 -10.94 -0.45 7.02
CA ALA A 295 -10.20 -1.47 6.29
C ALA A 295 -11.10 -2.24 5.33
N LEU A 296 -10.68 -2.32 4.07
CA LEU A 296 -11.27 -3.23 3.09
C LEU A 296 -10.16 -4.13 2.53
N GLU A 297 -10.14 -5.38 2.98
CA GLU A 297 -9.15 -6.35 2.55
C GLU A 297 -9.49 -6.93 1.19
N VAL A 298 -8.50 -6.96 0.29
CA VAL A 298 -8.57 -7.66 -0.98
C VAL A 298 -7.52 -8.75 -0.99
N SER A 299 -7.92 -9.95 -1.42
CA SER A 299 -7.02 -11.08 -1.63
C SER A 299 -7.43 -11.87 -2.86
N SER A 300 -6.44 -12.29 -3.64
CA SER A 300 -6.67 -13.11 -4.82
C SER A 300 -6.66 -14.60 -4.48
N PHE A 301 -7.36 -15.39 -5.27
CA PHE A 301 -7.40 -16.83 -5.15
C PHE A 301 -5.98 -17.44 -5.16
N LYS A 302 -5.76 -18.43 -4.29
CA LYS A 302 -4.47 -19.11 -4.05
C LYS A 302 -3.33 -18.18 -3.59
N CYS A 303 -3.63 -17.04 -2.98
CA CYS A 303 -2.59 -16.22 -2.35
C CYS A 303 -2.08 -16.85 -1.04
N GLY A 304 -1.02 -17.67 -1.14
CA GLY A 304 -0.45 -18.37 0.02
C GLY A 304 0.19 -17.48 1.10
N HIS A 305 0.49 -16.21 0.78
CA HIS A 305 1.04 -15.27 1.78
C HIS A 305 -0.05 -14.44 2.49
N ASP A 306 -1.26 -14.38 1.95
CA ASP A 306 -2.40 -13.72 2.60
C ASP A 306 -3.11 -14.69 3.56
N ALA A 307 -3.21 -15.97 3.21
CA ALA A 307 -3.90 -16.96 4.05
C ALA A 307 -3.40 -17.02 5.51
N PRO A 308 -2.08 -16.98 5.81
CA PRO A 308 -1.59 -17.01 7.20
C PRO A 308 -1.85 -15.73 8.00
N ILE A 309 -2.13 -14.60 7.34
CA ILE A 309 -2.30 -13.30 8.00
C ILE A 309 -3.76 -12.88 8.14
N TYR A 310 -4.74 -13.59 7.57
CA TYR A 310 -6.16 -13.20 7.64
C TYR A 310 -6.62 -12.97 9.08
N GLY A 311 -6.37 -13.91 9.99
CA GLY A 311 -6.77 -13.76 11.40
C GLY A 311 -5.99 -12.66 12.13
N VAL A 312 -4.77 -12.33 11.68
CA VAL A 312 -3.99 -11.22 12.24
C VAL A 312 -4.58 -9.88 11.80
N ILE A 313 -4.88 -9.72 10.51
CA ILE A 313 -5.48 -8.50 9.96
C ILE A 313 -6.87 -8.27 10.59
N GLU A 314 -7.73 -9.29 10.56
CA GLU A 314 -9.07 -9.24 11.15
C GLU A 314 -9.00 -8.90 12.64
N GLY A 315 -8.16 -9.60 13.41
CA GLY A 315 -7.98 -9.32 14.84
C GLY A 315 -7.46 -7.91 15.13
N VAL A 316 -6.53 -7.37 14.32
CA VAL A 316 -6.04 -5.99 14.50
C VAL A 316 -7.15 -4.97 14.27
N ILE A 317 -7.98 -5.14 13.23
CA ILE A 317 -9.05 -4.20 12.91
C ILE A 317 -10.22 -4.33 13.89
N GLU A 318 -10.71 -5.55 14.14
CA GLU A 318 -11.89 -5.75 15.00
C GLU A 318 -11.65 -5.32 16.45
N ASN A 319 -10.44 -5.55 16.99
CA ASN A 319 -10.07 -5.09 18.33
C ASN A 319 -10.05 -3.57 18.48
N SER A 320 -9.96 -2.82 17.36
CA SER A 320 -10.07 -1.35 17.38
C SER A 320 -11.52 -0.84 17.42
N GLY A 321 -12.51 -1.73 17.22
CA GLY A 321 -13.91 -1.33 17.06
C GLY A 321 -14.25 -0.68 15.71
N THR A 322 -13.31 -0.73 14.76
CA THR A 322 -13.51 -0.28 13.37
C THR A 322 -14.10 -1.43 12.53
N PRO A 323 -15.05 -1.17 11.61
CA PRO A 323 -15.55 -2.20 10.72
C PRO A 323 -14.44 -2.82 9.86
N TYR A 324 -14.52 -4.14 9.68
CA TYR A 324 -13.65 -4.89 8.79
C TYR A 324 -14.49 -5.52 7.68
N PHE A 325 -14.09 -5.28 6.43
CA PHE A 325 -14.70 -5.90 5.25
C PHE A 325 -13.63 -6.58 4.42
N SER A 326 -14.00 -7.64 3.70
CA SER A 326 -13.02 -8.35 2.87
C SER A 326 -13.60 -8.95 1.59
N PHE A 327 -12.90 -8.84 0.49
CA PHE A 327 -13.10 -9.56 -0.75
C PHE A 327 -11.93 -10.52 -0.95
N LYS A 328 -12.10 -11.74 -0.45
CA LYS A 328 -11.11 -12.82 -0.55
C LYS A 328 -11.43 -13.69 -1.75
N ASP A 329 -10.40 -14.36 -2.26
CA ASP A 329 -10.47 -15.31 -3.37
C ASP A 329 -10.94 -14.71 -4.70
N LEU A 330 -10.50 -13.48 -5.01
CA LEU A 330 -10.69 -12.90 -6.34
C LEU A 330 -9.93 -13.73 -7.40
N ASP A 331 -10.63 -14.19 -8.42
CA ASP A 331 -10.10 -15.02 -9.50
C ASP A 331 -10.54 -14.50 -10.88
N GLU A 332 -10.31 -15.25 -11.95
CA GLU A 332 -10.77 -14.85 -13.29
C GLU A 332 -12.29 -14.76 -13.46
N ASN A 333 -13.06 -15.40 -12.58
CA ASN A 333 -14.51 -15.36 -12.60
C ASN A 333 -14.91 -14.09 -11.87
N LYS A 334 -15.40 -13.10 -12.62
CA LYS A 334 -15.86 -11.81 -12.07
C LYS A 334 -17.38 -11.85 -11.82
N PRO A 335 -17.88 -12.28 -10.65
CA PRO A 335 -19.32 -12.32 -10.35
C PRO A 335 -19.85 -10.91 -10.04
N SER A 336 -19.96 -10.07 -11.06
CA SER A 336 -20.33 -8.65 -10.94
C SER A 336 -21.61 -8.41 -10.13
N GLY A 337 -22.63 -9.25 -10.30
CA GLY A 337 -23.88 -9.14 -9.54
C GLY A 337 -23.70 -9.34 -8.03
N SER A 338 -22.90 -10.33 -7.62
CA SER A 338 -22.60 -10.58 -6.20
C SER A 338 -21.74 -9.46 -5.62
N ILE A 339 -20.72 -9.02 -6.37
CA ILE A 339 -19.85 -7.91 -5.97
C ILE A 339 -20.68 -6.64 -5.72
N ARG A 340 -21.60 -6.30 -6.64
CA ARG A 340 -22.46 -5.12 -6.50
C ARG A 340 -23.30 -5.14 -5.22
N ILE A 341 -23.98 -6.25 -4.93
CA ILE A 341 -24.79 -6.40 -3.70
C ILE A 341 -23.93 -6.23 -2.44
N ARG A 342 -22.70 -6.76 -2.47
CA ARG A 342 -21.76 -6.60 -1.35
C ARG A 342 -21.30 -5.17 -1.18
N VAL A 343 -20.99 -4.46 -2.27
CA VAL A 343 -20.65 -3.03 -2.22
C VAL A 343 -21.81 -2.20 -1.65
N GLU A 344 -23.05 -2.43 -2.11
CA GLU A 344 -24.25 -1.76 -1.58
C GLU A 344 -24.44 -2.04 -0.09
N THR A 345 -24.22 -3.28 0.34
CA THR A 345 -24.30 -3.67 1.76
C THR A 345 -23.23 -2.97 2.58
N ILE A 346 -22.00 -2.91 2.10
CA ILE A 346 -20.89 -2.23 2.78
C ILE A 346 -21.17 -0.73 2.87
N ASP A 347 -21.64 -0.08 1.80
CA ASP A 347 -22.04 1.34 1.82
C ASP A 347 -23.05 1.64 2.92
N TYR A 348 -24.08 0.80 3.05
CA TYR A 348 -25.07 0.93 4.12
C TYR A 348 -24.43 0.90 5.52
N PHE A 349 -23.52 -0.05 5.78
CA PHE A 349 -22.81 -0.13 7.06
C PHE A 349 -21.85 1.05 7.26
N LEU A 350 -21.15 1.49 6.23
CA LEU A 350 -20.24 2.64 6.27
C LEU A 350 -20.98 3.94 6.61
N ARG A 351 -22.16 4.18 6.03
CA ARG A 351 -23.00 5.35 6.37
C ARG A 351 -23.41 5.34 7.83
N ARG A 352 -23.88 4.18 8.33
CA ARG A 352 -24.27 4.05 9.74
C ARG A 352 -23.09 4.23 10.68
N TYR A 353 -21.94 3.64 10.35
CA TYR A 353 -20.72 3.79 11.13
C TYR A 353 -20.27 5.26 11.20
N ARG A 354 -20.35 5.99 10.08
CA ARG A 354 -20.09 7.44 10.05
C ARG A 354 -21.00 8.22 11.00
N GLU A 355 -22.31 7.92 11.01
CA GLU A 355 -23.25 8.56 11.95
C GLU A 355 -22.87 8.29 13.41
N ASP A 356 -22.43 7.07 13.71
CA ASP A 356 -22.04 6.68 15.06
C ASP A 356 -20.70 7.30 15.50
N ILE A 357 -19.77 7.53 14.57
CA ILE A 357 -18.54 8.32 14.82
C ILE A 357 -18.91 9.76 15.15
N ILE A 358 -19.76 10.40 14.34
CA ILE A 358 -20.17 11.81 14.54
C ILE A 358 -20.85 11.98 15.91
N LYS A 359 -21.74 11.04 16.28
CA LYS A 359 -22.39 11.06 17.60
C LYS A 359 -21.37 10.93 18.74
N ARG A 360 -20.41 10.00 18.62
CA ARG A 360 -19.35 9.80 19.63
C ARG A 360 -18.48 11.03 19.80
N ARG A 361 -18.00 11.63 18.70
CA ARG A 361 -17.21 12.87 18.73
C ARG A 361 -17.93 14.02 19.41
N LYS A 362 -19.24 14.16 19.15
CA LYS A 362 -20.05 15.18 19.82
C LYS A 362 -20.13 14.96 21.33
N ILE A 363 -20.33 13.72 21.76
CA ILE A 363 -20.37 13.36 23.19
C ILE A 363 -19.01 13.61 23.84
N GLU A 364 -17.91 13.20 23.21
CA GLU A 364 -16.54 13.43 23.69
C GLU A 364 -16.24 14.92 23.83
N GLY A 365 -16.57 15.74 22.82
CA GLY A 365 -16.41 17.19 22.88
C GLY A 365 -17.26 17.85 23.98
N ASP A 366 -18.49 17.38 24.19
CA ASP A 366 -19.35 17.86 25.29
C ASP A 366 -18.75 17.52 26.67
N ILE A 367 -18.17 16.31 26.82
CA ILE A 367 -17.48 15.88 28.06
C ILE A 367 -16.22 16.72 28.29
N GLU A 368 -15.39 16.94 27.27
CA GLU A 368 -14.19 17.76 27.38
C GLU A 368 -14.51 19.21 27.78
N ALA A 369 -15.56 19.80 27.19
CA ALA A 369 -16.02 21.13 27.56
C ALA A 369 -16.49 21.21 29.02
N GLN A 370 -17.20 20.18 29.50
CA GLN A 370 -17.62 20.08 30.91
C GLN A 370 -16.44 19.92 31.86
N LEU A 371 -15.45 19.09 31.51
CA LEU A 371 -14.23 18.90 32.29
C LEU A 371 -13.42 20.20 32.37
N ALA A 372 -13.23 20.90 31.26
CA ALA A 372 -12.53 22.18 31.23
C ALA A 372 -13.24 23.25 32.08
N ALA A 373 -14.57 23.33 32.01
CA ALA A 373 -15.36 24.23 32.85
C ALA A 373 -15.25 23.87 34.34
N PHE A 374 -15.27 22.58 34.66
CA PHE A 374 -15.10 22.09 36.04
C PHE A 374 -13.69 22.40 36.57
N GLU A 375 -12.64 22.17 35.79
CA GLU A 375 -11.26 22.53 36.16
C GLU A 375 -11.10 24.03 36.41
N GLN A 376 -11.67 24.88 35.55
CA GLN A 376 -11.68 26.33 35.75
C GLN A 376 -12.39 26.71 37.05
N SER A 377 -13.53 26.08 37.36
CA SER A 377 -14.26 26.32 38.60
C SER A 377 -13.44 25.94 39.84
N LEU A 378 -12.71 24.81 39.80
CA LEU A 378 -11.84 24.37 40.88
C LEU A 378 -10.64 25.31 41.07
N ARG A 379 -10.03 25.79 39.97
CA ARG A 379 -8.94 26.78 40.03
C ARG A 379 -9.42 28.09 40.65
N ALA A 380 -10.57 28.60 40.23
CA ALA A 380 -11.16 29.81 40.81
C ALA A 380 -11.50 29.64 42.31
N GLN A 381 -12.02 28.48 42.71
CA GLN A 381 -12.28 28.17 44.12
C GLN A 381 -10.98 28.07 44.95
N ALA A 382 -9.92 27.51 44.38
CA ALA A 382 -8.62 27.43 45.04
C ALA A 382 -7.99 28.82 45.21
N GLU A 383 -8.10 29.70 44.22
CA GLU A 383 -7.64 31.10 44.29
C GLU A 383 -8.43 31.90 45.33
N LEU A 384 -9.76 31.74 45.38
CA LEU A 384 -10.61 32.37 46.40
C LEU A 384 -10.27 31.88 47.82
N ARG A 385 -9.97 30.60 47.99
CA ARG A 385 -9.51 30.04 49.28
C ARG A 385 -8.12 30.54 49.67
N ALA A 386 -7.22 30.77 48.71
CA ALA A 386 -5.89 31.34 48.96
C ALA A 386 -5.94 32.84 49.31
N GLN A 387 -6.98 33.56 48.87
CA GLN A 387 -7.21 34.98 49.17
C GLN A 387 -8.07 35.22 50.42
N ALA A 388 -8.64 34.17 51.02
CA ALA A 388 -9.36 34.28 52.28
C ALA A 388 -8.37 34.61 53.42
N PRO A 389 -8.57 35.69 54.20
CA PRO A 389 -7.69 36.02 55.31
C PRO A 389 -7.71 34.88 56.33
N LEU A 390 -6.53 34.50 56.83
CA LEU A 390 -6.37 33.61 57.98
C LEU A 390 -7.10 34.23 59.19
N GLY A 391 -8.38 33.88 59.34
CA GLY A 391 -9.21 34.26 60.46
C GLY A 391 -8.61 33.68 61.75
N GLN A 392 -8.38 34.58 62.69
CA GLN A 392 -7.83 34.37 64.02
C GLN A 392 -8.32 33.07 64.66
N THR A 393 -7.37 32.23 65.09
CA THR A 393 -7.63 31.19 66.09
C THR A 393 -8.01 31.91 67.38
N ASP A 394 -9.30 31.85 67.72
CA ASP A 394 -9.85 32.37 68.96
C ASP A 394 -9.36 31.51 70.12
N ASP A 395 -8.25 31.92 70.73
CA ASP A 395 -7.69 31.37 71.96
C ASP A 395 -8.42 32.01 73.15
N SER A 396 -9.62 31.50 73.46
CA SER A 396 -10.35 31.91 74.66
C SER A 396 -11.18 30.77 75.26
N SER A 397 -10.50 29.71 75.74
CA SER A 397 -11.10 28.84 76.76
C SER A 397 -10.04 28.21 77.69
N ARG A 398 -9.48 29.01 78.59
CA ARG A 398 -8.86 28.53 79.82
C ARG A 398 -9.24 29.37 81.03
N LEU A 399 -9.96 28.71 81.93
CA LEU A 399 -10.02 28.86 83.40
C LEU A 399 -10.61 30.16 84.00
N ALA A 400 -11.74 30.00 84.71
CA ALA A 400 -11.71 30.01 86.18
C ALA A 400 -13.01 29.43 86.75
N MET A 401 -12.88 28.28 87.42
CA MET A 401 -13.79 27.85 88.48
C MET A 401 -13.49 28.67 89.74
N ALA A 402 -14.52 29.22 90.41
CA ALA A 402 -14.46 29.58 91.83
C ALA A 402 -15.88 29.77 92.41
N GLY A 403 -16.24 28.93 93.41
CA GLY A 403 -17.19 29.09 94.55
C GLY A 403 -18.65 29.49 94.26
N ASP A 404 -19.67 28.99 94.94
CA ASP A 404 -19.80 28.19 96.17
C ASP A 404 -20.91 27.13 96.04
#